data_AF-A0A6S7HU98-F1
#
_entry.id   AF-A0A6S7HU98-F1
#
_cell.length_a   1.000
_cell.length_b   1.000
_cell.length_c   1.000
_cell.angle_alpha   90.00
_cell.angle_beta   90.00
_cell.angle_gamma   90.00
#
_symmetry.space_group_name_H-M   'P 1'
#
loop_
_entity.id
_entity.type
_entity.pdbx_description
1 polymer ?
#
loop_
_entity_poly.entity_id
_entity_poly.type
_entity_poly.pdbx_seq_one_letter_code
_entity_poly.pdbx_strand_id
1 'polypeptide(L)'
;MLLQYENLIRQVDCKLTVPYWDWSLVSAEPFNNEFWNDTLYSFGGNGAGDPPCVNTGPFSANSGWKLPQSAGGKCLHRVFLTGFPGVVPDVVAVARVLAKEASEFTNFELMIRANLNNIIFFAVGGTMLSIDNAMAPEFVPTHAFTDRIWAQWQEKSTEHLLPPFFLTQNDTIPGTNLRPREVLRNDRLPGDVRVKYAAPDLGNWTRIIQALNEIAETNPNELNKLPRMESAKLNATMFGVGEEEGQRATEMQKELTTEVKVDPSQLTGMEKMMGVKVKDITELMQKTNTTR
;
A
#
# COMPACT_ATOMS: atom_id res chain seq x y z
N MET A 1 3.40 11.38 10.97
CA MET A 1 4.06 11.93 9.77
C MET A 1 3.07 12.57 8.79
N LEU A 2 2.11 11.83 8.21
CA LEU A 2 1.19 12.34 7.20
C LEU A 2 0.45 13.63 7.62
N LEU A 3 -0.03 13.69 8.87
CA LEU A 3 -0.64 14.91 9.45
C LEU A 3 0.29 16.14 9.35
N GLN A 4 1.56 15.98 9.70
CA GLN A 4 2.53 17.08 9.64
C GLN A 4 2.81 17.48 8.18
N TYR A 5 2.95 16.50 7.29
CA TYR A 5 3.14 16.75 5.86
C TYR A 5 1.95 17.50 5.26
N GLU A 6 0.72 17.05 5.53
CA GLU A 6 -0.49 17.69 5.04
C GLU A 6 -0.64 19.12 5.59
N ASN A 7 -0.34 19.34 6.87
CA ASN A 7 -0.35 20.68 7.46
C ASN A 7 0.70 21.61 6.85
N LEU A 8 1.84 21.09 6.38
CA LEU A 8 2.85 21.89 5.69
C LEU A 8 2.37 22.30 4.30
N ILE A 9 1.84 21.38 3.49
CA ILE A 9 1.36 21.72 2.14
C ILE A 9 0.14 22.67 2.19
N ARG A 10 -0.69 22.58 3.24
CA ARG A 10 -1.82 23.50 3.46
C ARG A 10 -1.40 24.95 3.74
N GLN A 11 -0.16 25.18 4.18
CA GLN A 11 0.36 26.55 4.32
C GLN A 11 0.62 27.20 2.96
N VAL A 12 0.83 26.39 1.91
CA VAL A 12 0.97 26.87 0.53
C VAL A 12 -0.41 27.07 -0.11
N ASP A 13 -1.27 26.05 -0.01
CA ASP A 13 -2.67 26.14 -0.46
C ASP A 13 -3.56 25.25 0.42
N CYS A 14 -4.53 25.86 1.10
CA CYS A 14 -5.42 25.19 2.04
C CYS A 14 -6.37 24.16 1.40
N LYS A 15 -6.48 24.14 0.07
CA LYS A 15 -7.27 23.14 -0.67
C LYS A 15 -6.51 21.86 -0.96
N LEU A 16 -5.19 21.86 -0.78
CA LEU A 16 -4.37 20.68 -1.02
C LEU A 16 -4.57 19.65 0.10
N THR A 17 -4.73 18.40 -0.33
CA THR A 17 -4.78 17.22 0.53
C THR A 17 -3.77 16.20 0.04
N VAL A 18 -3.34 15.31 0.92
CA VAL A 18 -2.40 14.24 0.55
C VAL A 18 -3.14 13.14 -0.23
N PRO A 19 -2.76 12.86 -1.50
CA PRO A 19 -3.31 11.71 -2.21
C PRO A 19 -2.70 10.41 -1.70
N TYR A 20 -3.37 9.29 -1.96
CA TYR A 20 -2.82 7.96 -1.74
C TYR A 20 -2.62 7.23 -3.07
N TRP A 21 -1.65 6.32 -3.12
CA TRP A 21 -1.44 5.42 -4.25
C TRP A 21 -1.94 4.03 -3.89
N ASP A 22 -3.12 3.67 -4.41
CA ASP A 22 -3.70 2.33 -4.27
C ASP A 22 -2.98 1.34 -5.18
N TRP A 23 -1.79 0.93 -4.76
CA TRP A 23 -0.93 0.01 -5.50
C TRP A 23 -1.58 -1.36 -5.73
N SER A 24 -2.62 -1.70 -4.95
CA SER A 24 -3.33 -2.98 -5.08
C SER A 24 -4.15 -3.08 -6.36
N LEU A 25 -4.63 -1.94 -6.87
CA LEU A 25 -5.41 -1.86 -8.11
C LEU A 25 -4.58 -2.02 -9.39
N VAL A 26 -3.26 -1.91 -9.26
CA VAL A 26 -2.31 -1.95 -10.37
C VAL A 26 -1.24 -3.02 -10.16
N SER A 27 -1.51 -4.02 -9.33
CA SER A 27 -0.52 -4.98 -8.86
C SER A 27 0.21 -5.78 -9.94
N ALA A 28 -0.47 -6.00 -11.07
CA ALA A 28 0.07 -6.70 -12.21
C ALA A 28 0.91 -5.81 -13.16
N GLU A 29 0.64 -4.50 -13.17
CA GLU A 29 1.29 -3.49 -14.01
C GLU A 29 1.61 -2.21 -13.19
N PRO A 30 2.36 -2.32 -12.08
CA PRO A 30 2.43 -1.25 -11.08
C PRO A 30 3.20 -0.02 -11.53
N PHE A 31 4.04 -0.16 -12.57
CA PHE A 31 4.84 0.92 -13.16
C PHE A 31 4.33 1.39 -14.52
N ASN A 32 3.25 0.79 -15.03
CA ASN A 32 2.65 1.11 -16.32
C ASN A 32 1.25 1.72 -16.14
N ASN A 33 1.22 2.87 -15.47
CA ASN A 33 0.00 3.63 -15.20
C ASN A 33 0.31 5.13 -15.04
N GLU A 34 -0.74 5.94 -14.88
CA GLU A 34 -0.62 7.40 -14.84
C GLU A 34 0.20 7.94 -13.67
N PHE A 35 0.40 7.17 -12.60
CA PHE A 35 1.20 7.58 -11.45
C PHE A 35 2.69 7.74 -11.79
N TRP A 36 3.19 7.04 -12.82
CA TRP A 36 4.61 7.02 -13.20
C TRP A 36 4.90 7.63 -14.58
N ASN A 37 3.98 8.44 -15.11
CA ASN A 37 4.16 9.08 -16.40
C ASN A 37 4.96 10.40 -16.28
N ASP A 38 5.20 11.04 -17.42
CA ASP A 38 6.06 12.23 -17.50
C ASP A 38 5.30 13.56 -17.30
N THR A 39 3.99 13.50 -17.04
CA THR A 39 3.14 14.68 -16.92
C THR A 39 3.37 15.43 -15.60
N LEU A 40 2.94 16.69 -15.56
CA LEU A 40 3.12 17.56 -14.39
C LEU A 40 2.40 17.06 -13.12
N TYR A 41 1.33 16.28 -13.27
CA TYR A 41 0.52 15.75 -12.17
C TYR A 41 0.90 14.31 -11.78
N SER A 42 2.06 13.84 -12.23
CA SER A 42 2.56 12.48 -12.01
C SER A 42 3.88 12.47 -11.25
N PHE A 43 4.42 11.29 -10.96
CA PHE A 43 5.65 11.13 -10.19
C PHE A 43 6.90 10.94 -11.06
N GLY A 44 6.77 10.85 -12.38
CA GLY A 44 7.89 10.53 -13.28
C GLY A 44 8.21 9.04 -13.30
N GLY A 45 8.93 8.59 -14.33
CA GLY A 45 9.19 7.17 -14.56
C GLY A 45 10.38 6.59 -13.79
N ASN A 46 10.91 5.49 -14.36
CA ASN A 46 12.09 4.80 -13.84
C ASN A 46 13.35 5.66 -13.96
N GLY A 47 14.37 5.32 -13.16
CA GLY A 47 15.71 5.89 -13.33
C GLY A 47 16.41 5.35 -14.58
N ALA A 48 17.31 6.15 -15.16
CA ALA A 48 18.14 5.73 -16.29
C ALA A 48 19.61 6.09 -16.06
N GLY A 49 20.51 5.24 -16.57
CA GLY A 49 21.96 5.39 -16.45
C GLY A 49 22.55 4.84 -15.16
N ASP A 50 23.83 5.16 -14.93
CA ASP A 50 24.57 4.88 -13.69
C ASP A 50 25.23 6.19 -13.20
N PRO A 51 24.72 6.81 -12.12
CA PRO A 51 23.65 6.33 -11.25
C PRO A 51 22.25 6.44 -11.90
N PRO A 52 21.24 5.65 -11.46
CA PRO A 52 19.92 5.56 -12.09
C PRO A 52 19.04 6.77 -11.76
N CYS A 53 19.38 7.94 -12.29
CA CYS A 53 18.64 9.18 -12.08
C CYS A 53 17.27 9.15 -12.79
N VAL A 54 16.24 9.63 -12.08
CA VAL A 54 14.92 9.92 -12.69
C VAL A 54 15.06 11.12 -13.61
N ASN A 55 14.72 10.93 -14.89
CA ASN A 55 14.88 11.94 -15.94
C ASN A 55 13.55 12.44 -16.52
N THR A 56 12.41 11.98 -16.00
CA THR A 56 11.08 12.38 -16.47
C THR A 56 10.15 12.81 -15.33
N GLY A 57 9.11 13.58 -15.67
CA GLY A 57 8.17 14.14 -14.71
C GLY A 57 8.73 15.30 -13.87
N PRO A 58 7.93 15.85 -12.93
CA PRO A 58 8.27 17.04 -12.15
C PRO A 58 9.43 16.83 -11.17
N PHE A 59 9.69 15.58 -10.78
CA PHE A 59 10.76 15.22 -9.85
C PHE A 59 12.04 14.75 -10.56
N SER A 60 12.18 15.08 -11.84
CA SER A 60 13.35 14.70 -12.63
C SER A 60 14.56 15.60 -12.38
N ALA A 61 15.75 15.05 -12.62
CA ALA A 61 16.99 15.82 -12.68
C ALA A 61 16.93 16.94 -13.75
N ASN A 62 16.23 16.68 -14.86
CA ASN A 62 16.03 17.64 -15.95
C ASN A 62 15.15 18.83 -15.53
N SER A 63 14.20 18.62 -14.62
CA SER A 63 13.40 19.67 -13.99
C SER A 63 14.13 20.38 -12.84
N GLY A 64 15.37 20.00 -12.56
CA GLY A 64 16.18 20.57 -11.48
C GLY A 64 15.90 19.99 -10.09
N TRP A 65 15.11 18.92 -9.99
CA TRP A 65 14.84 18.25 -8.71
C TRP A 65 16.12 17.61 -8.17
N LYS A 66 16.42 17.87 -6.89
CA LYS A 66 17.56 17.32 -6.17
C LYS A 66 17.15 16.97 -4.75
N LEU A 67 17.67 15.86 -4.25
CA LEU A 67 17.53 15.49 -2.85
C LEU A 67 18.28 16.51 -1.97
N PRO A 68 17.87 16.72 -0.71
CA PRO A 68 18.59 17.61 0.19
C PRO A 68 20.03 17.12 0.43
N GLN A 69 20.90 18.04 0.86
CA GLN A 69 22.31 17.71 1.13
C GLN A 69 22.47 16.62 2.20
N SER A 70 21.56 16.57 3.18
CA SER A 70 21.51 15.50 4.19
C SER A 70 21.28 14.10 3.60
N ALA A 71 20.65 14.02 2.42
CA ALA A 71 20.44 12.80 1.65
C ALA A 71 21.40 12.71 0.42
N GLY A 72 22.55 13.39 0.52
CA GLY A 72 23.63 13.33 -0.47
C GLY A 72 23.55 14.34 -1.61
N GLY A 73 22.49 15.16 -1.73
CA GLY A 73 22.42 16.22 -2.73
C GLY A 73 22.31 15.75 -4.19
N LYS A 74 22.05 14.45 -4.40
CA LYS A 74 22.00 13.80 -5.72
C LYS A 74 20.62 13.93 -6.37
N CYS A 75 20.50 13.45 -7.61
CA CYS A 75 19.21 13.24 -8.26
C CYS A 75 18.38 12.19 -7.50
N LEU A 76 17.06 12.18 -7.72
CA LEU A 76 16.20 11.08 -7.27
C LEU A 76 16.56 9.80 -8.03
N HIS A 77 16.72 8.68 -7.33
CA HIS A 77 17.00 7.38 -7.94
C HIS A 77 15.77 6.47 -7.90
N ARG A 78 15.50 5.76 -8.99
CA ARG A 78 14.51 4.67 -9.05
C ARG A 78 15.05 3.51 -9.85
N VAL A 79 14.72 2.30 -9.42
CA VAL A 79 15.09 1.06 -10.10
C VAL A 79 13.89 0.13 -10.02
N PHE A 80 12.90 0.40 -10.87
CA PHE A 80 11.66 -0.37 -10.89
C PHE A 80 11.93 -1.85 -11.14
N LEU A 81 11.36 -2.69 -10.28
CA LEU A 81 11.33 -4.14 -10.49
C LEU A 81 10.30 -4.44 -11.58
N THR A 82 10.74 -4.45 -12.83
CA THR A 82 9.91 -4.73 -14.01
C THR A 82 10.11 -6.15 -14.55
N GLY A 83 9.20 -6.60 -15.41
CA GLY A 83 9.37 -7.85 -16.16
C GLY A 83 8.90 -9.11 -15.43
N PHE A 84 8.38 -8.96 -14.21
CA PHE A 84 7.71 -10.03 -13.48
C PHE A 84 6.31 -9.59 -13.07
N PRO A 85 5.29 -10.42 -13.27
CA PRO A 85 3.97 -10.17 -12.73
C PRO A 85 3.96 -10.24 -11.20
N GLY A 86 3.11 -9.44 -10.55
CA GLY A 86 2.88 -9.59 -9.10
C GLY A 86 4.04 -9.11 -8.23
N VAL A 87 4.68 -8.01 -8.61
CA VAL A 87 5.82 -7.42 -7.88
C VAL A 87 5.40 -6.50 -6.74
N VAL A 88 4.12 -6.11 -6.70
CA VAL A 88 3.49 -5.45 -5.54
C VAL A 88 2.28 -6.28 -5.07
N PRO A 89 1.81 -6.10 -3.82
CA PRO A 89 0.68 -6.86 -3.32
C PRO A 89 -0.63 -6.47 -4.03
N ASP A 90 -1.59 -7.39 -4.08
CA ASP A 90 -2.82 -7.22 -4.85
C ASP A 90 -4.06 -6.94 -3.98
N VAL A 91 -5.21 -6.76 -4.63
CA VAL A 91 -6.51 -6.51 -3.96
C VAL A 91 -6.91 -7.64 -2.99
N VAL A 92 -6.51 -8.89 -3.26
CA VAL A 92 -6.79 -10.02 -2.37
C VAL A 92 -5.90 -9.92 -1.12
N ALA A 93 -4.65 -9.50 -1.27
CA ALA A 93 -3.76 -9.27 -0.15
C ALA A 93 -4.29 -8.17 0.78
N VAL A 94 -4.80 -7.06 0.23
CA VAL A 94 -5.48 -6.02 1.01
C VAL A 94 -6.74 -6.56 1.71
N ALA A 95 -7.58 -7.32 1.00
CA ALA A 95 -8.79 -7.91 1.57
C ALA A 95 -8.48 -8.85 2.75
N ARG A 96 -7.44 -9.68 2.64
CA ARG A 96 -7.00 -10.58 3.71
C ARG A 96 -6.46 -9.86 4.94
N VAL A 97 -5.72 -8.77 4.72
CA VAL A 97 -5.25 -7.92 5.82
C VAL A 97 -6.44 -7.23 6.50
N LEU A 98 -7.37 -6.67 5.73
CA LEU A 98 -8.58 -6.08 6.29
C LEU A 98 -9.41 -7.09 7.08
N ALA A 99 -9.47 -8.36 6.66
CA ALA A 99 -10.25 -9.41 7.32
C ALA A 99 -9.72 -9.89 8.68
N LYS A 100 -8.54 -9.44 9.12
CA LYS A 100 -8.02 -9.78 10.45
C LYS A 100 -8.92 -9.23 11.55
N GLU A 101 -9.21 -10.04 12.56
CA GLU A 101 -10.04 -9.63 13.70
C GLU A 101 -9.29 -8.65 14.62
N ALA A 102 -10.02 -7.91 15.45
CA ALA A 102 -9.41 -7.01 16.46
C ALA A 102 -8.44 -7.73 17.41
N SER A 103 -8.72 -9.00 17.73
CA SER A 103 -7.84 -9.85 18.54
C SER A 103 -6.54 -10.25 17.84
N GLU A 104 -6.49 -10.11 16.52
CA GLU A 104 -5.34 -10.42 15.67
C GLU A 104 -4.53 -9.17 15.30
N PHE A 105 -4.62 -8.10 16.09
CA PHE A 105 -3.94 -6.83 15.81
C PHE A 105 -2.45 -6.99 15.45
N THR A 106 -1.71 -7.85 16.14
CA THR A 106 -0.28 -8.06 15.86
C THR A 106 -0.04 -8.73 14.50
N ASN A 107 -0.98 -9.56 14.05
CA ASN A 107 -0.95 -10.15 12.70
C ASN A 107 -1.34 -9.10 11.66
N PHE A 108 -2.38 -8.30 11.91
CA PHE A 108 -2.77 -7.18 11.06
C PHE A 108 -1.59 -6.21 10.84
N GLU A 109 -0.99 -5.74 11.93
CA GLU A 109 0.14 -4.81 11.93
C GLU A 109 1.34 -5.37 11.17
N LEU A 110 1.69 -6.64 11.43
CA LEU A 110 2.81 -7.28 10.76
C LEU A 110 2.56 -7.43 9.26
N MET A 111 1.35 -7.85 8.84
CA MET A 111 1.05 -8.00 7.42
C MET A 111 1.04 -6.67 6.69
N ILE A 112 0.40 -5.64 7.25
CA ILE A 112 0.35 -4.32 6.59
C ILE A 112 1.74 -3.70 6.47
N ARG A 113 2.59 -3.80 7.50
CA ARG A 113 3.95 -3.25 7.47
C ARG A 113 4.89 -4.10 6.61
N ALA A 114 5.04 -5.39 6.91
CA ALA A 114 6.03 -6.24 6.27
C ALA A 114 5.52 -6.85 4.96
N ASN A 115 4.33 -7.41 4.91
CA ASN A 115 3.86 -8.13 3.72
C ASN A 115 3.21 -7.23 2.66
N LEU A 116 2.84 -5.99 3.01
CA LEU A 116 2.29 -5.03 2.07
C LEU A 116 3.24 -3.85 1.84
N ASN A 117 3.38 -2.95 2.82
CA ASN A 117 4.07 -1.68 2.67
C ASN A 117 5.55 -1.84 2.27
N ASN A 118 6.31 -2.69 2.96
CA ASN A 118 7.73 -2.87 2.68
C ASN A 118 8.00 -3.36 1.26
N ILE A 119 7.13 -4.20 0.68
CA ILE A 119 7.28 -4.70 -0.69
C ILE A 119 7.34 -3.55 -1.71
N ILE A 120 6.57 -2.48 -1.49
CA ILE A 120 6.55 -1.32 -2.40
C ILE A 120 7.92 -0.67 -2.52
N PHE A 121 8.70 -0.66 -1.44
CA PHE A 121 10.02 -0.04 -1.42
C PHE A 121 11.00 -0.84 -2.29
N PHE A 122 10.90 -2.18 -2.26
CA PHE A 122 11.66 -3.05 -3.15
C PHE A 122 11.23 -2.91 -4.60
N ALA A 123 9.92 -2.84 -4.83
CA ALA A 123 9.37 -2.73 -6.17
C ALA A 123 9.84 -1.42 -6.83
N VAL A 124 9.84 -0.31 -6.11
CA VAL A 124 10.31 1.00 -6.63
C VAL A 124 11.83 1.07 -6.71
N GLY A 125 12.53 0.53 -5.72
CA GLY A 125 13.99 0.54 -5.65
C GLY A 125 14.59 1.94 -5.44
N GLY A 126 15.89 2.08 -5.69
CA GLY A 126 16.58 3.38 -5.66
C GLY A 126 16.46 4.08 -4.29
N THR A 127 16.04 5.35 -4.30
CA THR A 127 15.87 6.16 -3.08
C THR A 127 14.83 5.56 -2.14
N MET A 128 13.73 4.98 -2.65
CA MET A 128 12.71 4.34 -1.81
C MET A 128 13.25 3.14 -1.02
N LEU A 129 14.28 2.46 -1.50
CA LEU A 129 14.89 1.30 -0.82
C LEU A 129 15.99 1.71 0.19
N SER A 130 16.41 2.98 0.20
CA SER A 130 17.49 3.45 1.06
C SER A 130 16.98 3.92 2.43
N ILE A 131 17.92 4.31 3.30
CA ILE A 131 17.61 4.97 4.59
C ILE A 131 16.97 6.36 4.39
N ASP A 132 17.11 6.95 3.20
CA ASP A 132 16.58 8.26 2.83
C ASP A 132 15.25 8.15 2.06
N ASN A 133 14.52 7.04 2.22
CA ASN A 133 13.27 6.74 1.51
C ASN A 133 12.23 7.87 1.56
N ALA A 134 12.13 8.57 2.70
CA ALA A 134 11.22 9.70 2.88
C ALA A 134 11.53 10.90 1.97
N MET A 135 12.70 10.92 1.31
CA MET A 135 13.06 11.95 0.33
C MET A 135 12.50 11.63 -1.07
N ALA A 136 12.03 10.41 -1.31
CA ALA A 136 11.32 10.07 -2.55
C ALA A 136 9.87 10.59 -2.49
N PRO A 137 9.39 11.36 -3.47
CA PRO A 137 8.05 11.95 -3.44
C PRO A 137 6.92 10.90 -3.29
N GLU A 138 7.08 9.72 -3.89
CA GLU A 138 6.15 8.60 -3.82
C GLU A 138 6.04 7.95 -2.42
N PHE A 139 6.94 8.27 -1.50
CA PHE A 139 6.91 7.76 -0.12
C PHE A 139 5.62 8.14 0.60
N VAL A 140 5.18 9.40 0.44
CA VAL A 140 3.99 9.94 1.09
C VAL A 140 2.70 9.26 0.60
N PRO A 141 2.39 9.20 -0.71
CA PRO A 141 1.18 8.52 -1.19
C PRO A 141 1.19 7.02 -0.92
N THR A 142 2.36 6.37 -0.84
CA THR A 142 2.48 4.98 -0.40
C THR A 142 2.02 4.82 1.04
N HIS A 143 2.53 5.65 1.96
CA HIS A 143 2.11 5.62 3.37
C HIS A 143 0.67 6.09 3.57
N ALA A 144 0.16 7.00 2.73
CA ALA A 144 -1.23 7.41 2.78
C ALA A 144 -2.18 6.26 2.43
N PHE A 145 -1.78 5.33 1.55
CA PHE A 145 -2.57 4.13 1.29
C PHE A 145 -2.46 3.12 2.44
N THR A 146 -1.28 2.97 3.05
CA THR A 146 -1.12 2.20 4.29
C THR A 146 -2.02 2.74 5.43
N ASP A 147 -2.07 4.06 5.62
CA ASP A 147 -2.96 4.70 6.60
C ASP A 147 -4.44 4.50 6.25
N ARG A 148 -4.80 4.53 4.96
CA ARG A 148 -6.15 4.21 4.51
C ARG A 148 -6.57 2.78 4.88
N ILE A 149 -5.70 1.78 4.68
CA ILE A 149 -5.99 0.39 5.07
C ILE A 149 -6.17 0.30 6.59
N TRP A 150 -5.32 0.99 7.36
CA TRP A 150 -5.46 1.07 8.81
C TRP A 150 -6.79 1.71 9.24
N ALA A 151 -7.17 2.84 8.64
CA ALA A 151 -8.45 3.50 8.91
C ALA A 151 -9.64 2.59 8.58
N GLN A 152 -9.62 1.88 7.45
CA GLN A 152 -10.66 0.92 7.08
C GLN A 152 -10.78 -0.24 8.07
N TRP A 153 -9.65 -0.73 8.59
CA TRP A 153 -9.65 -1.77 9.62
C TRP A 153 -10.23 -1.24 10.95
N GLN A 154 -9.86 -0.02 11.36
CA GLN A 154 -10.41 0.62 12.56
C GLN A 154 -11.90 0.93 12.48
N GLU A 155 -12.43 1.23 11.29
CA GLU A 155 -13.85 1.55 11.08
C GLU A 155 -14.79 0.35 11.34
N LYS A 156 -14.26 -0.88 11.43
CA LYS A 156 -15.06 -2.10 11.62
C LYS A 156 -15.76 -2.18 12.97
N SER A 157 -15.07 -1.80 14.05
CA SER A 157 -15.65 -1.82 15.39
C SER A 157 -14.85 -0.97 16.39
N THR A 158 -15.41 -0.78 17.59
CA THR A 158 -14.69 -0.07 18.67
C THR A 158 -13.46 -0.86 19.14
N GLU A 159 -13.52 -2.19 19.10
CA GLU A 159 -12.42 -3.09 19.42
C GLU A 159 -11.28 -2.99 18.38
N HIS A 160 -11.58 -2.73 17.10
CA HIS A 160 -10.56 -2.46 16.08
C HIS A 160 -9.94 -1.07 16.27
N LEU A 161 -10.72 -0.10 16.73
CA LEU A 161 -10.23 1.25 17.00
C LEU A 161 -9.33 1.32 18.23
N LEU A 162 -9.62 0.51 19.26
CA LEU A 162 -8.86 0.40 20.50
C LEU A 162 -8.51 -1.08 20.79
N PRO A 163 -7.63 -1.71 20.00
CA PRO A 163 -7.29 -3.10 20.22
C PRO A 163 -6.65 -3.29 21.60
N PRO A 164 -7.03 -4.33 22.36
CA PRO A 164 -6.44 -4.62 23.68
C PRO A 164 -4.91 -4.75 23.65
N PHE A 165 -4.35 -5.07 22.48
CA PHE A 165 -2.93 -5.27 22.24
C PHE A 165 -2.15 -3.98 21.94
N PHE A 166 -2.77 -2.80 21.98
CA PHE A 166 -2.03 -1.53 22.03
C PHE A 166 -1.34 -1.39 23.40
N LEU A 167 -0.15 -1.99 23.52
CA LEU A 167 0.57 -2.14 24.79
C LEU A 167 0.90 -0.80 25.45
N THR A 168 1.31 0.22 24.68
CA THR A 168 1.54 1.58 25.20
C THR A 168 1.04 2.65 24.22
N GLN A 169 0.29 3.62 24.74
CA GLN A 169 -0.19 4.78 23.97
C GLN A 169 0.22 6.13 24.58
N ASN A 170 1.00 6.09 25.66
CA ASN A 170 1.38 7.26 26.43
C ASN A 170 2.80 7.74 26.16
N ASP A 171 3.61 6.91 25.52
CA ASP A 171 4.97 7.26 25.13
C ASP A 171 4.95 8.30 24.02
N THR A 172 6.00 9.12 24.00
CA THR A 172 6.16 10.12 22.95
C THR A 172 6.66 9.42 21.69
N ILE A 173 5.97 9.62 20.57
CA ILE A 173 6.38 9.08 19.28
C ILE A 173 7.72 9.74 18.91
N PRO A 174 8.78 8.96 18.63
CA PRO A 174 10.09 9.50 18.28
C PRO A 174 10.03 10.55 17.18
N GLY A 175 10.78 11.63 17.34
CA GLY A 175 10.82 12.76 16.39
C GLY A 175 9.60 13.69 16.45
N THR A 176 8.70 13.52 17.41
CA THR A 176 7.52 14.37 17.60
C THR A 176 7.30 14.69 19.09
N ASN A 177 6.35 15.58 19.37
CA ASN A 177 5.83 15.80 20.73
C ASN A 177 4.45 15.14 20.95
N LEU A 178 4.06 14.23 20.05
CA LEU A 178 2.75 13.57 20.06
C LEU A 178 2.85 12.17 20.65
N ARG A 179 1.73 11.67 21.17
CA ARG A 179 1.56 10.29 21.63
C ARG A 179 0.66 9.50 20.67
N PRO A 180 0.78 8.16 20.59
CA PRO A 180 -0.07 7.34 19.71
C PRO A 180 -1.56 7.60 19.89
N ARG A 181 -2.04 7.76 21.13
CA ARG A 181 -3.46 8.06 21.43
C ARG A 181 -3.98 9.35 20.78
N GLU A 182 -3.10 10.32 20.51
CA GLU A 182 -3.47 11.61 19.93
C GLU A 182 -3.65 11.54 18.41
N VAL A 183 -3.05 10.54 17.77
CA VAL A 183 -3.09 10.34 16.31
C VAL A 183 -3.81 9.05 15.90
N LEU A 184 -4.46 8.39 16.86
CA LEU A 184 -5.18 7.12 16.63
C LEU A 184 -6.47 7.31 15.82
N ARG A 185 -7.04 8.53 15.85
CA ARG A 185 -8.33 8.83 15.23
C ARG A 185 -8.24 9.95 14.22
N ASN A 186 -8.41 9.58 12.96
CA ASN A 186 -8.41 10.49 11.81
C ASN A 186 -9.51 11.56 11.88
N ASP A 187 -10.59 11.34 12.63
CA ASP A 187 -11.67 12.33 12.81
C ASP A 187 -11.46 13.30 13.98
N ARG A 188 -10.33 13.20 14.69
CA ARG A 188 -9.96 14.10 15.79
C ARG A 188 -8.44 14.20 15.97
N LEU A 189 -7.75 14.56 14.89
CA LEU A 189 -6.31 14.78 14.91
C LEU A 189 -5.97 16.16 15.53
N PRO A 190 -4.76 16.35 16.07
CA PRO A 190 -4.30 17.63 16.59
C PRO A 190 -4.43 18.77 15.59
N GLY A 191 -4.79 19.96 16.09
CA GLY A 191 -5.00 21.15 15.27
C GLY A 191 -6.34 21.18 14.54
N ASP A 192 -7.37 20.52 15.11
CA ASP A 192 -8.72 20.40 14.55
C ASP A 192 -8.76 19.79 13.14
N VAL A 193 -7.75 18.98 12.83
CA VAL A 193 -7.64 18.30 11.53
C VAL A 193 -8.52 17.05 11.55
N ARG A 194 -9.27 16.88 10.45
CA ARG A 194 -10.12 15.71 10.22
C ARG A 194 -9.81 15.16 8.83
N VAL A 195 -9.45 13.88 8.79
CA VAL A 195 -9.08 13.17 7.57
C VAL A 195 -10.12 12.10 7.30
N LYS A 196 -10.50 11.99 6.03
CA LYS A 196 -11.27 10.88 5.50
C LYS A 196 -10.71 10.50 4.14
N TYR A 197 -10.52 9.22 3.91
CA TYR A 197 -10.09 8.71 2.62
C TYR A 197 -11.28 8.57 1.69
N ALA A 198 -11.23 9.24 0.55
CA ALA A 198 -12.20 9.02 -0.53
C ALA A 198 -11.96 7.63 -1.14
N ALA A 199 -13.02 6.86 -1.39
CA ALA A 199 -12.90 5.66 -2.19
C ALA A 199 -12.61 6.04 -3.66
N PRO A 200 -11.81 5.25 -4.40
CA PRO A 200 -11.58 5.51 -5.81
C PRO A 200 -12.88 5.23 -6.60
N ASP A 201 -13.09 5.98 -7.69
CA ASP A 201 -14.18 5.69 -8.63
C ASP A 201 -13.75 4.55 -9.57
N LEU A 202 -14.23 3.35 -9.29
CA LEU A 202 -13.89 2.15 -10.04
C LEU A 202 -15.09 1.58 -10.83
N GLY A 203 -16.21 2.32 -10.88
CA GLY A 203 -17.45 1.84 -11.48
C GLY A 203 -17.87 0.45 -10.94
N ASN A 204 -17.99 -0.53 -11.84
CA ASN A 204 -18.40 -1.89 -11.47
C ASN A 204 -17.42 -2.59 -10.50
N TRP A 205 -16.13 -2.24 -10.54
CA TRP A 205 -15.12 -2.86 -9.69
C TRP A 205 -15.27 -2.54 -8.21
N THR A 206 -15.95 -1.44 -7.87
CA THR A 206 -16.24 -1.10 -6.47
C THR A 206 -17.00 -2.24 -5.78
N ARG A 207 -18.02 -2.81 -6.43
CA ARG A 207 -18.79 -3.94 -5.88
C ARG A 207 -17.97 -5.23 -5.85
N ILE A 208 -17.11 -5.43 -6.85
CA ILE A 208 -16.25 -6.61 -6.94
C ILE A 208 -15.23 -6.64 -5.79
N ILE A 209 -14.60 -5.51 -5.47
CA ILE A 209 -13.65 -5.40 -4.36
C ILE A 209 -14.36 -5.52 -3.01
N GLN A 210 -15.56 -4.93 -2.86
CA GLN A 210 -16.37 -5.12 -1.66
C GLN A 210 -16.66 -6.61 -1.41
N ALA A 211 -17.01 -7.35 -2.46
CA ALA A 211 -17.25 -8.77 -2.34
C ALA A 211 -15.99 -9.59 -1.99
N LEU A 212 -14.81 -9.21 -2.49
CA LEU A 212 -13.55 -9.83 -2.06
C LEU A 212 -13.33 -9.64 -0.56
N ASN A 213 -13.62 -8.45 -0.02
CA ASN A 213 -13.51 -8.18 1.42
C ASN A 213 -14.50 -9.05 2.22
N GLU A 214 -15.76 -9.16 1.76
CA GLU A 214 -16.76 -10.03 2.41
C GLU A 214 -16.37 -11.51 2.39
N ILE A 215 -15.80 -12.00 1.27
CA ILE A 215 -15.29 -13.37 1.19
C ILE A 215 -14.07 -13.54 2.10
N ALA A 216 -13.17 -12.55 2.18
CA ALA A 216 -12.01 -12.61 3.07
C ALA A 216 -12.43 -12.75 4.54
N GLU A 217 -13.51 -12.07 4.95
CA GLU A 217 -14.05 -12.14 6.31
C GLU A 217 -14.80 -13.45 6.58
N THR A 218 -15.62 -13.89 5.63
CA THR A 218 -16.55 -15.01 5.88
C THR A 218 -15.98 -16.38 5.52
N ASN A 219 -15.19 -16.45 4.45
CA ASN A 219 -14.66 -17.69 3.88
C ASN A 219 -13.26 -17.48 3.28
N PRO A 220 -12.25 -17.08 4.09
CA PRO A 220 -10.92 -16.69 3.60
C PRO A 220 -10.20 -17.76 2.77
N ASN A 221 -10.51 -19.04 2.96
CA ASN A 221 -9.88 -20.12 2.20
C ASN A 221 -10.37 -20.19 0.75
N GLU A 222 -11.57 -19.69 0.43
CA GLU A 222 -12.07 -19.66 -0.94
C GLU A 222 -11.24 -18.71 -1.83
N LEU A 223 -10.64 -17.67 -1.25
CA LEU A 223 -9.72 -16.77 -1.96
C LEU A 223 -8.43 -17.45 -2.43
N ASN A 224 -8.05 -18.61 -1.85
CA ASN A 224 -6.91 -19.39 -2.36
C ASN A 224 -7.22 -20.01 -3.73
N LYS A 225 -8.49 -20.30 -3.99
CA LYS A 225 -8.96 -20.94 -5.23
C LYS A 225 -9.21 -19.94 -6.36
N LEU A 226 -9.20 -18.64 -6.05
CA LEU A 226 -9.44 -17.57 -7.03
C LEU A 226 -8.28 -17.53 -8.04
N PRO A 227 -8.54 -17.77 -9.34
CA PRO A 227 -7.53 -17.62 -10.37
C PRO A 227 -7.04 -16.16 -10.46
N ARG A 228 -5.77 -15.93 -10.13
CA ARG A 228 -5.15 -14.59 -10.18
C ARG A 228 -3.65 -14.66 -10.38
N MET A 229 -3.03 -13.51 -10.59
CA MET A 229 -1.58 -13.39 -10.59
C MET A 229 -1.07 -13.58 -9.16
N GLU A 230 0.12 -14.15 -9.02
CA GLU A 230 0.72 -14.34 -7.69
C GLU A 230 0.94 -12.97 -7.03
N SER A 231 0.56 -12.80 -5.76
CA SER A 231 0.91 -11.59 -5.02
C SER A 231 2.41 -11.56 -4.73
N ALA A 232 2.95 -10.35 -4.63
CA ALA A 232 4.33 -10.15 -4.23
C ALA A 232 4.65 -10.77 -2.86
N LYS A 233 5.89 -11.20 -2.72
CA LYS A 233 6.45 -11.81 -1.50
C LYS A 233 7.66 -11.02 -1.05
N LEU A 234 7.77 -10.83 0.26
CA LEU A 234 8.90 -10.13 0.87
C LEU A 234 9.94 -11.11 1.39
N ASN A 235 11.23 -10.82 1.17
CA ASN A 235 12.27 -11.37 2.04
C ASN A 235 12.43 -10.45 3.26
N ALA A 236 11.99 -10.91 4.43
CA ALA A 236 11.85 -10.09 5.62
C ALA A 236 13.17 -9.57 6.20
N THR A 237 14.33 -9.99 5.70
CA THR A 237 15.64 -9.53 6.22
C THR A 237 15.95 -8.05 5.94
N MET A 238 15.19 -7.38 5.06
CA MET A 238 15.36 -5.95 4.77
C MET A 238 14.39 -5.09 5.59
N PHE A 239 14.83 -3.87 5.94
CA PHE A 239 14.14 -2.91 6.83
C PHE A 239 14.16 -3.22 8.32
N GLY A 240 15.16 -3.99 8.78
CA GLY A 240 15.40 -4.17 10.22
C GLY A 240 14.32 -4.95 10.95
N VAL A 241 13.52 -5.73 10.23
CA VAL A 241 12.62 -6.72 10.82
C VAL A 241 13.47 -7.78 11.52
N GLY A 242 13.17 -8.07 12.79
CA GLY A 242 13.89 -9.09 13.55
C GLY A 242 13.72 -10.48 12.95
N GLU A 243 14.63 -11.41 13.23
CA GLU A 243 14.60 -12.76 12.64
C GLU A 243 13.27 -13.49 12.91
N GLU A 244 12.81 -13.50 14.15
CA GLU A 244 11.54 -14.13 14.55
C GLU A 244 10.33 -13.50 13.84
N GLU A 245 10.30 -12.17 13.81
CA GLU A 245 9.26 -11.42 13.13
C GLU A 245 9.27 -11.68 11.62
N GLY A 246 10.46 -11.81 11.04
CA GLY A 246 10.63 -12.12 9.63
C GLY A 246 10.21 -13.54 9.26
N GLN A 247 10.44 -14.52 10.14
CA GLN A 247 9.91 -15.87 9.99
C GLN A 247 8.38 -15.87 10.04
N ARG A 248 7.78 -15.14 10.99
CA ARG A 248 6.32 -14.97 11.07
C ARG A 248 5.75 -14.31 9.81
N ALA A 249 6.35 -13.21 9.37
CA ALA A 249 5.93 -12.51 8.15
C ALA A 249 6.05 -13.39 6.90
N THR A 250 7.06 -14.28 6.84
CA THR A 250 7.23 -15.24 5.74
C THR A 250 6.15 -16.33 5.78
N GLU A 251 5.81 -16.83 6.97
CA GLU A 251 4.73 -17.81 7.13
C GLU A 251 3.38 -17.22 6.71
N MET A 252 3.10 -15.98 7.11
CA MET A 252 1.87 -15.27 6.78
C MET A 252 1.71 -14.97 5.29
N GLN A 253 2.81 -14.93 4.51
CA GLN A 253 2.71 -14.79 3.05
C GLN A 253 1.98 -15.94 2.38
N LYS A 254 1.89 -17.12 3.02
CA LYS A 254 1.10 -18.25 2.49
C LYS A 254 -0.35 -17.86 2.32
N GLU A 255 -0.89 -17.03 3.21
CA GLU A 255 -2.24 -16.49 3.09
C GLU A 255 -2.39 -15.67 1.80
N LEU A 256 -1.34 -14.99 1.35
CA LEU A 256 -1.38 -14.10 0.18
C LEU A 256 -1.22 -14.82 -1.16
N THR A 257 -1.05 -16.15 -1.16
CA THR A 257 -0.84 -16.95 -2.37
C THR A 257 -2.15 -17.39 -3.04
N THR A 258 -2.05 -17.83 -4.30
CA THR A 258 -3.15 -18.47 -5.02
C THR A 258 -2.74 -19.88 -5.44
N GLU A 259 -3.70 -20.81 -5.41
CA GLU A 259 -3.56 -22.18 -5.91
C GLU A 259 -3.63 -22.22 -7.45
N VAL A 260 -4.28 -21.22 -8.05
CA VAL A 260 -4.53 -21.17 -9.50
C VAL A 260 -3.99 -19.88 -10.08
N LYS A 261 -2.94 -20.00 -10.90
CA LYS A 261 -2.33 -18.84 -11.56
C LYS A 261 -3.07 -18.54 -12.85
N VAL A 262 -3.50 -17.29 -13.01
CA VAL A 262 -4.08 -16.82 -14.27
C VAL A 262 -2.98 -16.53 -15.28
N ASP A 263 -3.25 -16.82 -16.55
CA ASP A 263 -2.39 -16.42 -17.67
C ASP A 263 -2.62 -14.92 -17.96
N PRO A 264 -1.60 -14.04 -17.82
CA PRO A 264 -1.73 -12.62 -18.07
C PRO A 264 -2.21 -12.26 -19.49
N SER A 265 -1.98 -13.13 -20.49
CA SER A 265 -2.45 -12.91 -21.86
C SER A 265 -3.97 -12.93 -21.99
N GLN A 266 -4.68 -13.48 -21.00
CA GLN A 266 -6.13 -13.57 -20.96
C GLN A 266 -6.80 -12.38 -20.26
N LEU A 267 -6.01 -11.43 -19.75
CA LEU A 267 -6.49 -10.27 -19.00
C LEU A 267 -6.52 -9.03 -19.89
N THR A 268 -7.55 -8.20 -19.74
CA THR A 268 -7.70 -6.96 -20.51
C THR A 268 -8.13 -5.79 -19.63
N GLY A 269 -7.84 -4.57 -20.07
CA GLY A 269 -8.23 -3.35 -19.35
C GLY A 269 -7.85 -3.40 -17.87
N MET A 270 -8.84 -3.22 -17.00
CA MET A 270 -8.63 -3.21 -15.55
C MET A 270 -8.31 -4.59 -14.95
N GLU A 271 -8.77 -5.68 -15.57
CA GLU A 271 -8.40 -7.04 -15.15
C GLU A 271 -6.90 -7.25 -15.31
N LYS A 272 -6.32 -6.67 -16.37
CA LYS A 272 -4.87 -6.69 -16.60
C LYS A 272 -4.12 -5.89 -15.55
N MET A 273 -4.67 -4.78 -15.06
CA MET A 273 -4.05 -3.97 -14.00
C MET A 273 -4.08 -4.68 -12.64
N MET A 274 -5.21 -5.31 -12.30
CA MET A 274 -5.39 -6.01 -11.01
C MET A 274 -4.89 -7.45 -10.99
N GLY A 275 -4.64 -8.05 -12.16
CA GLY A 275 -4.17 -9.42 -12.27
C GLY A 275 -5.22 -10.49 -11.96
N VAL A 276 -6.50 -10.18 -12.15
CA VAL A 276 -7.63 -11.07 -11.83
C VAL A 276 -8.82 -10.76 -12.74
N LYS A 277 -9.59 -11.78 -13.14
CA LYS A 277 -10.80 -11.60 -13.95
C LYS A 277 -12.00 -11.26 -13.08
N VAL A 278 -12.85 -10.37 -13.58
CA VAL A 278 -14.14 -10.02 -12.93
C VAL A 278 -15.03 -11.25 -12.84
N LYS A 279 -15.05 -12.06 -13.90
CA LYS A 279 -15.85 -13.28 -13.98
C LYS A 279 -15.51 -14.25 -12.86
N ASP A 280 -14.23 -14.47 -12.59
CA ASP A 280 -13.77 -15.46 -11.60
C ASP A 280 -14.15 -15.02 -10.18
N ILE A 281 -14.06 -13.71 -9.88
CA ILE A 281 -14.54 -13.17 -8.60
C ILE A 281 -16.06 -13.33 -8.48
N THR A 282 -16.80 -13.02 -9.55
CA THR A 282 -18.26 -13.13 -9.57
C THR A 282 -18.73 -14.57 -9.37
N GLU A 283 -18.07 -15.54 -10.00
CA GLU A 283 -18.36 -16.97 -9.80
C GLU A 283 -18.05 -17.42 -8.37
N LEU A 284 -16.98 -16.91 -7.77
CA LEU A 284 -16.65 -17.17 -6.37
C LEU A 284 -17.76 -16.65 -5.44
N MET A 285 -18.22 -15.41 -5.65
CA MET A 285 -19.32 -14.81 -4.89
C MET A 285 -20.61 -15.63 -4.94
N GLN A 286 -20.97 -16.12 -6.13
CA GLN A 286 -22.18 -16.92 -6.32
C GLN A 286 -22.10 -18.22 -5.52
N LYS A 287 -20.95 -18.91 -5.56
CA LYS A 287 -20.72 -20.15 -4.79
C LYS A 287 -20.85 -19.91 -3.29
N THR A 288 -20.21 -18.85 -2.78
CA THR A 288 -20.24 -18.51 -1.36
C THR A 288 -21.66 -18.20 -0.86
N ASN A 289 -22.48 -17.53 -1.68
CA ASN A 289 -23.88 -17.24 -1.34
C ASN A 289 -24.78 -18.48 -1.34
N THR A 290 -24.54 -19.47 -2.20
CA THR A 290 -25.29 -20.75 -2.19
C THR A 290 -24.93 -21.69 -1.04
N THR A 291 -23.85 -21.42 -0.31
CA THR A 291 -23.37 -22.29 0.79
C THR A 291 -23.79 -21.74 2.17
N ARG A 292 -24.45 -20.58 2.20
CA ARG A 292 -24.99 -19.90 3.39
C ARG A 292 -26.47 -20.22 3.56
#